data_AF-A0A1L9QV73-F1
#
_entry.id   AF-A0A1L9QV73-F1
#
_cell.length_a   1.000
_cell.length_b   1.000
_cell.length_c   1.000
_cell.angle_alpha   90.00
_cell.angle_beta   90.00
_cell.angle_gamma   90.00
#
_symmetry.space_group_name_H-M   'P 1'
#
loop_
_entity.id
_entity.type
_entity.pdbx_description
1 polymer ?
#
loop_
_entity_poly.entity_id
_entity_poly.type
_entity_poly.pdbx_seq_one_letter_code
_entity_poly.pdbx_strand_id
1 'polypeptide(L)'
;MSDNQGKNLSFFQFEADFVQDLRCIPMQVRMKLDTCGVKLKLTHWHQLMVEEREELMALPCETLEEQQTYREQLRELVFAKMGEFPRDLAIDPDRPWMDASVIPTVVVEKAESVAVNLTLEQWAQLTPAQRFALIKLSRPSHENHNFVPALREFQVLP
;
A
#
# COMPACT_ATOMS: atom_id res chain seq x y z
N MET A 1 -12.16 -32.22 5.09
CA MET A 1 -10.83 -31.79 5.52
C MET A 1 -9.97 -31.83 4.26
N SER A 2 -9.75 -30.76 3.52
CA SER A 2 -9.54 -29.38 3.98
C SER A 2 -10.03 -28.41 2.91
N ASP A 3 -10.96 -27.54 3.28
CA ASP A 3 -11.26 -26.35 2.48
C ASP A 3 -10.08 -25.40 2.60
N ASN A 4 -9.25 -25.38 1.56
CA ASN A 4 -8.23 -24.35 1.39
C ASN A 4 -8.99 -23.06 1.00
N GLN A 5 -9.53 -22.36 2.00
CA GLN A 5 -10.08 -21.02 1.80
C GLN A 5 -8.94 -20.18 1.21
N GLY A 6 -9.11 -19.80 -0.07
CA GLY A 6 -8.12 -19.04 -0.81
C GLY A 6 -7.68 -17.84 0.02
N LYS A 7 -6.38 -17.80 0.35
CA LYS A 7 -5.71 -16.58 0.83
C LYS A 7 -6.13 -15.46 -0.13
N ASN A 8 -6.94 -14.52 0.34
CA ASN A 8 -7.46 -13.41 -0.45
C ASN A 8 -6.33 -12.37 -0.60
N LEU A 9 -5.30 -12.72 -1.36
CA LEU A 9 -4.20 -11.84 -1.72
C LEU A 9 -4.73 -10.86 -2.76
N SER A 10 -5.40 -9.80 -2.29
CA SER A 10 -5.91 -8.75 -3.16
C SER A 10 -4.75 -7.85 -3.55
N PHE A 11 -4.31 -7.93 -4.80
CA PHE A 11 -3.46 -6.91 -5.40
C PHE A 11 -4.34 -5.95 -6.20
N PHE A 12 -3.89 -4.70 -6.35
CA PHE A 12 -4.49 -3.85 -7.38
C PHE A 12 -3.98 -4.27 -8.76
N GLN A 13 -4.87 -4.29 -9.75
CA GLN A 13 -4.55 -4.74 -11.10
C GLN A 13 -3.54 -3.82 -11.79
N PHE A 14 -3.52 -2.51 -11.49
CA PHE A 14 -2.49 -1.60 -11.98
C PHE A 14 -1.07 -1.95 -11.46
N GLU A 15 -0.97 -2.81 -10.45
CA GLU A 15 0.31 -3.31 -9.94
C GLU A 15 0.72 -4.63 -10.63
N ALA A 16 -0.14 -5.25 -11.44
CA ALA A 16 0.08 -6.60 -11.98
C ALA A 16 1.38 -6.71 -12.80
N ASP A 17 1.70 -5.70 -13.62
CA ASP A 17 2.92 -5.68 -14.44
C ASP A 17 4.22 -5.66 -13.62
N PHE A 18 4.13 -5.28 -12.33
CA PHE A 18 5.27 -5.20 -11.41
C PHE A 18 5.22 -6.28 -10.31
N VAL A 19 4.02 -6.76 -9.97
CA VAL A 19 3.77 -7.80 -8.98
C VAL A 19 4.05 -9.19 -9.55
N GLN A 20 3.82 -9.43 -10.85
CA GLN A 20 4.15 -10.72 -11.48
C GLN A 20 5.64 -11.06 -11.40
N ASP A 21 6.52 -10.03 -11.39
CA ASP A 21 7.95 -10.22 -11.17
C ASP A 21 8.40 -9.91 -9.71
N LEU A 22 7.45 -9.60 -8.81
CA LEU A 22 7.69 -9.21 -7.41
C LEU A 22 8.77 -8.12 -7.25
N ARG A 23 8.90 -7.24 -8.26
CA ARG A 23 9.95 -6.21 -8.36
C ARG A 23 9.68 -5.00 -7.45
N CYS A 24 8.47 -4.90 -6.90
CA CYS A 24 8.05 -3.78 -6.05
C CYS A 24 7.34 -4.29 -4.79
N ILE A 25 7.35 -3.47 -3.74
CA ILE A 25 6.51 -3.67 -2.55
C ILE A 25 5.07 -3.29 -2.93
N PRO A 26 4.07 -4.20 -2.80
CA PRO A 26 2.67 -3.92 -3.14
C PRO A 26 2.07 -2.80 -2.31
N MET A 27 1.07 -2.10 -2.85
CA MET A 27 0.45 -0.94 -2.20
C MET A 27 -0.18 -1.30 -0.85
N GLN A 28 -0.81 -2.48 -0.74
CA GLN A 28 -1.34 -2.96 0.53
C GLN A 28 -0.25 -3.11 1.60
N VAL A 29 0.89 -3.70 1.25
CA VAL A 29 2.03 -3.84 2.16
C VAL A 29 2.57 -2.47 2.54
N ARG A 30 2.70 -1.54 1.57
CA ARG A 30 3.09 -0.15 1.84
C ARG A 30 2.13 0.52 2.83
N MET A 31 0.83 0.32 2.69
CA MET A 31 -0.16 0.87 3.64
C MET A 31 0.08 0.35 5.04
N LYS A 32 0.27 -0.96 5.21
CA LYS A 32 0.59 -1.55 6.53
C LYS A 32 1.89 -0.99 7.11
N LEU A 33 2.93 -0.81 6.29
CA LEU A 33 4.21 -0.19 6.68
C LEU A 33 4.06 1.25 7.18
N ASP A 34 3.27 2.07 6.48
CA ASP A 34 2.93 3.43 6.91
C ASP A 34 2.08 3.44 8.19
N THR A 35 1.14 2.49 8.34
CA THR A 35 0.30 2.36 9.54
C THR A 35 1.09 1.93 10.77
N CYS A 36 2.02 0.97 10.64
CA CYS A 36 2.79 0.41 11.76
C CYS A 36 4.18 1.08 11.95
N GLY A 37 4.51 2.09 11.15
CA GLY A 37 5.71 2.90 11.29
C GLY A 37 7.02 2.17 10.98
N VAL A 38 7.04 1.31 9.95
CA VAL A 38 8.26 0.59 9.52
C VAL A 38 8.74 1.09 8.17
N LYS A 39 10.02 1.47 8.09
CA LYS A 39 10.69 1.80 6.82
C LYS A 39 11.36 0.55 6.24
N LEU A 40 10.66 -0.14 5.34
CA LEU A 40 11.19 -1.28 4.60
C LEU A 40 11.86 -0.83 3.30
N LYS A 41 13.12 -1.22 3.11
CA LYS A 41 13.83 -1.01 1.83
C LYS A 41 13.44 -2.10 0.83
N LEU A 42 13.46 -1.77 -0.46
CA LEU A 42 13.19 -2.73 -1.53
C LEU A 42 14.17 -3.92 -1.52
N THR A 43 15.44 -3.67 -1.17
CA THR A 43 16.44 -4.73 -0.98
C THR A 43 16.05 -5.72 0.13
N HIS A 44 15.37 -5.27 1.19
CA HIS A 44 14.91 -6.16 2.25
C HIS A 44 13.76 -7.03 1.75
N TRP A 45 12.80 -6.40 1.08
CA TRP A 45 11.66 -7.08 0.49
C TRP A 45 12.09 -8.21 -0.47
N HIS A 46 13.09 -7.95 -1.31
CA HIS A 46 13.59 -8.92 -2.29
C HIS A 46 14.25 -10.18 -1.69
N GLN A 47 14.71 -10.13 -0.45
CA GLN A 47 15.30 -11.30 0.21
C GLN A 47 14.27 -12.12 1.01
N LEU A 48 13.05 -11.60 1.19
CA LEU A 48 11.96 -12.39 1.74
C LEU A 48 11.53 -13.44 0.71
N MET A 49 11.21 -14.64 1.18
CA MET A 49 10.65 -15.73 0.38
C MET A 49 9.22 -15.38 -0.05
N VAL A 50 8.71 -16.07 -1.07
CA VAL A 50 7.35 -15.83 -1.57
C VAL A 50 6.33 -16.06 -0.45
N GLU A 51 6.50 -17.13 0.32
CA GLU A 51 5.62 -17.51 1.42
C GLU A 51 5.61 -16.45 2.53
N GLU A 52 6.78 -15.91 2.88
CA GLU A 52 6.92 -14.83 3.87
C GLU A 52 6.22 -13.55 3.40
N ARG A 53 6.32 -13.22 2.10
CA ARG A 53 5.62 -12.07 1.51
C ARG A 53 4.11 -12.27 1.52
N GLU A 54 3.63 -13.47 1.20
CA GLU A 54 2.21 -13.82 1.27
C GLU A 54 1.66 -13.76 2.69
N GLU A 55 2.43 -14.21 3.69
CA GLU A 55 2.06 -14.10 5.10
C GLU A 55 1.91 -12.64 5.52
N LEU A 56 2.90 -11.79 5.21
CA LEU A 56 2.81 -10.34 5.45
C LEU A 56 1.59 -9.73 4.73
N MET A 57 1.27 -10.19 3.52
CA MET A 57 0.07 -9.73 2.82
C MET A 57 -1.23 -10.17 3.51
N ALA A 58 -1.29 -11.37 4.07
CA ALA A 58 -2.48 -11.90 4.72
C ALA A 58 -2.72 -11.35 6.14
N LEU A 59 -1.67 -10.93 6.85
CA LEU A 59 -1.78 -10.45 8.23
C LEU A 59 -2.61 -9.16 8.35
N PRO A 60 -3.58 -9.08 9.26
CA PRO A 60 -4.30 -7.82 9.51
C PRO A 60 -3.36 -6.76 10.12
N CYS A 61 -3.75 -5.49 10.01
CA CYS A 61 -2.94 -4.35 10.49
C CYS A 61 -3.82 -3.11 10.75
N GLU A 62 -5.04 -3.31 11.23
CA GLU A 62 -6.03 -2.25 11.43
C GLU A 62 -6.04 -1.76 12.89
N THR A 63 -6.06 -2.69 13.84
CA THR A 63 -6.03 -2.36 15.28
C THR A 63 -4.62 -2.11 15.79
N LEU A 64 -4.47 -1.52 16.98
CA LEU A 64 -3.15 -1.28 17.58
C LEU A 64 -2.41 -2.60 17.87
N GLU A 65 -3.13 -3.64 18.30
CA GLU A 65 -2.57 -4.97 18.56
C GLU A 65 -2.07 -5.60 17.26
N GLU A 66 -2.90 -5.57 16.20
CA GLU A 66 -2.51 -6.08 14.88
C GLU A 66 -1.32 -5.31 14.30
N GLN A 67 -1.28 -3.99 14.46
CA GLN A 67 -0.14 -3.17 14.03
C GLN A 67 1.15 -3.57 14.74
N GLN A 68 1.10 -3.89 16.04
CA GLN A 68 2.23 -4.37 16.82
C GLN A 68 2.68 -5.76 16.34
N THR A 69 1.75 -6.72 16.20
CA THR A 69 2.04 -8.06 15.70
C THR A 69 2.66 -8.03 14.30
N TYR A 70 2.06 -7.27 13.38
CA TYR A 70 2.57 -7.10 12.03
C TYR A 70 4.00 -6.54 12.02
N ARG A 71 4.22 -5.51 12.84
CA ARG A 71 5.51 -4.83 12.97
C ARG A 71 6.59 -5.78 13.50
N GLU A 72 6.29 -6.56 14.53
CA GLU A 72 7.23 -7.52 15.12
C GLU A 72 7.59 -8.62 14.12
N GLN A 73 6.58 -9.26 13.51
CA GLN A 73 6.82 -10.32 12.53
C GLN A 73 7.64 -9.84 11.34
N LEU A 74 7.33 -8.66 10.78
CA LEU A 74 8.14 -8.08 9.70
C LEU A 74 9.59 -7.83 10.13
N ARG A 75 9.81 -7.31 11.34
CA ARG A 75 11.15 -7.01 11.85
C ARG A 75 11.96 -8.27 12.05
N GLU A 76 11.36 -9.33 12.58
CA GLU A 76 11.99 -10.64 12.76
C GLU A 76 12.36 -11.29 11.43
N LEU A 77 11.45 -11.28 10.45
CA LEU A 77 11.72 -11.79 9.10
C LEU A 77 12.91 -11.06 8.45
N VAL A 78 12.94 -9.73 8.52
CA VAL A 78 14.04 -8.95 7.95
C VAL A 78 15.35 -9.23 8.69
N PHE A 79 15.33 -9.31 10.02
CA PHE A 79 16.52 -9.61 10.81
C PHE A 79 17.07 -11.00 10.50
N ALA A 80 16.22 -12.01 10.36
CA ALA A 80 16.62 -13.37 10.03
C ALA A 80 17.33 -13.47 8.66
N LYS A 81 16.96 -12.62 7.68
CA LYS A 81 17.62 -12.59 6.36
C LYS A 81 18.87 -11.71 6.29
N MET A 82 18.93 -10.64 7.07
CA MET A 82 19.94 -9.56 6.89
C MET A 82 20.91 -9.40 8.06
N GLY A 83 20.53 -9.87 9.26
CA GLY A 83 21.23 -9.55 10.51
C GLY A 83 21.04 -8.10 11.00
N GLU A 84 20.17 -7.31 10.36
CA GLU A 84 19.80 -5.97 10.81
C GLU A 84 18.29 -5.76 10.81
N PHE A 85 17.80 -4.93 11.74
CA PHE A 85 16.39 -4.56 11.78
C PHE A 85 16.07 -3.44 10.77
N PRO A 86 14.84 -3.42 10.19
CA PRO A 86 14.40 -2.28 9.41
C PRO A 86 14.28 -1.04 10.32
N ARG A 87 14.46 0.14 9.72
CA ARG A 87 14.38 1.40 10.45
C ARG A 87 12.92 1.76 10.74
N ASP A 88 12.74 2.66 11.69
CA ASP A 88 11.43 3.23 11.97
C ASP A 88 11.05 4.31 10.96
N LEU A 89 9.76 4.38 10.68
CA LEU A 89 9.13 5.43 9.90
C LEU A 89 8.22 6.23 10.83
N ALA A 90 8.28 7.55 10.76
CA ALA A 90 7.33 8.40 11.46
C ALA A 90 5.92 8.12 10.92
N ILE A 91 5.00 7.76 11.83
CA ILE A 91 3.59 7.56 11.47
C ILE A 91 2.96 8.93 11.30
N ASP A 92 2.30 9.13 10.17
CA ASP A 92 1.47 10.32 9.93
C ASP A 92 0.24 10.26 10.86
N PRO A 93 0.09 11.19 11.81
CA PRO A 93 -1.04 11.16 12.76
C PRO A 93 -2.38 11.39 12.08
N ASP A 94 -2.39 12.14 10.98
CA ASP A 94 -3.62 12.52 10.29
C ASP A 94 -4.15 11.38 9.39
N ARG A 95 -3.28 10.42 9.04
CA ARG A 95 -3.58 9.24 8.20
C ARG A 95 -4.55 9.60 7.06
N PRO A 96 -4.16 10.49 6.12
CA PRO A 96 -5.08 11.11 5.16
C PRO A 96 -5.86 10.14 4.26
N TRP A 97 -5.45 8.87 4.17
CA TRP A 97 -6.21 7.83 3.47
C TRP A 97 -7.44 7.31 4.24
N MET A 98 -7.53 7.60 5.54
CA MET A 98 -8.70 7.30 6.37
C MET A 98 -9.77 8.40 6.29
N ASP A 99 -9.40 9.62 5.89
CA ASP A 99 -10.33 10.74 5.77
C ASP A 99 -11.04 10.76 4.41
N ALA A 100 -12.35 10.48 4.44
CA ALA A 100 -13.22 10.52 3.27
C ALA A 100 -13.76 11.92 2.94
N SER A 101 -13.58 12.88 3.86
CA SER A 101 -14.18 14.22 3.80
C SER A 101 -13.28 15.28 3.17
N VAL A 102 -11.99 14.98 3.03
CA VAL A 102 -11.00 15.90 2.45
C VAL A 102 -10.12 15.14 1.45
N ILE A 103 -10.00 15.68 0.24
CA ILE A 103 -9.02 15.18 -0.74
C ILE A 103 -7.68 15.88 -0.47
N PRO A 104 -6.58 15.15 -0.23
CA PRO A 104 -5.27 15.77 -0.05
C PRO A 104 -4.86 16.58 -1.29
N THR A 105 -4.31 17.79 -1.09
CA THR A 105 -3.92 18.71 -2.18
C THR A 105 -3.06 18.04 -3.24
N VAL A 106 -2.10 17.20 -2.84
CA VAL A 106 -1.21 16.48 -3.76
C VAL A 106 -1.99 15.57 -4.73
N VAL A 107 -3.11 15.00 -4.30
CA VAL A 107 -3.98 14.15 -5.15
C VAL A 107 -4.77 15.01 -6.12
N VAL A 108 -5.28 16.15 -5.66
CA VAL A 108 -5.97 17.14 -6.52
C VAL A 108 -5.03 17.63 -7.62
N GLU A 109 -3.85 18.13 -7.25
CA GLU A 109 -2.83 18.60 -8.19
C GLU A 109 -2.42 17.50 -9.19
N LYS A 110 -2.28 16.25 -8.70
CA LYS A 110 -1.95 15.13 -9.59
C LYS A 110 -3.08 14.82 -10.56
N ALA A 111 -4.33 14.80 -10.10
CA ALA A 111 -5.50 14.58 -10.96
C ALA A 111 -5.61 15.66 -12.03
N GLU A 112 -5.46 16.94 -11.64
CA GLU A 112 -5.48 18.06 -12.57
C GLU A 112 -4.35 17.98 -13.61
N SER A 113 -3.15 17.53 -13.22
CA SER A 113 -2.01 17.35 -14.14
C SER A 113 -2.27 16.34 -15.26
N VAL A 114 -3.25 15.43 -15.07
CA VAL A 114 -3.68 14.44 -16.06
C VAL A 114 -5.09 14.75 -16.60
N ALA A 115 -5.54 15.99 -16.46
CA ALA A 115 -6.84 16.49 -16.90
C ALA A 115 -8.05 15.75 -16.30
N VAL A 116 -7.93 15.28 -15.05
CA VAL A 116 -9.00 14.63 -14.30
C VAL A 116 -9.47 15.56 -13.19
N ASN A 117 -10.79 15.78 -13.09
CA ASN A 117 -11.41 16.43 -11.95
C ASN A 117 -11.94 15.35 -10.99
N LEU A 118 -11.19 15.06 -9.93
CA LEU A 118 -11.61 14.12 -8.89
C LEU A 118 -12.54 14.84 -7.89
N THR A 119 -13.80 14.42 -7.83
CA THR A 119 -14.77 15.04 -6.91
C THR A 119 -14.69 14.44 -5.51
N LEU A 120 -15.18 15.19 -4.51
CA LEU A 120 -15.27 14.69 -3.14
C LEU A 120 -16.22 13.49 -3.03
N GLU A 121 -17.29 13.45 -3.82
CA GLU A 121 -18.20 12.30 -3.89
C GLU A 121 -17.47 11.04 -4.35
N GLN A 122 -16.68 11.13 -5.43
CA GLN A 122 -15.86 10.02 -5.91
C GLN A 122 -14.85 9.58 -4.86
N TRP A 123 -14.16 10.53 -4.23
CA TRP A 123 -13.21 10.25 -3.15
C TRP A 123 -13.85 9.54 -1.95
N ALA A 124 -15.05 9.95 -1.57
CA ALA A 124 -15.79 9.37 -0.45
C ALA A 124 -16.20 7.91 -0.71
N GLN A 125 -16.39 7.52 -1.98
CA GLN A 125 -16.69 6.12 -2.36
C GLN A 125 -15.46 5.20 -2.37
N LEU A 126 -14.24 5.77 -2.40
CA LEU A 126 -13.01 4.97 -2.37
C LEU A 126 -12.80 4.30 -1.02
N THR A 127 -12.30 3.07 -1.02
CA THR A 127 -11.81 2.41 0.21
C THR A 127 -10.55 3.11 0.73
N PRO A 128 -10.19 2.96 2.02
CA PRO A 128 -8.94 3.50 2.55
C PRO A 128 -7.70 3.07 1.76
N ALA A 129 -7.67 1.81 1.29
CA ALA A 129 -6.56 1.30 0.47
C ALA A 129 -6.45 2.00 -0.90
N GLN A 130 -7.60 2.30 -1.54
CA GLN A 130 -7.63 3.02 -2.81
C GLN A 130 -7.20 4.50 -2.62
N ARG A 131 -7.67 5.16 -1.57
CA ARG A 131 -7.22 6.51 -1.21
C ARG A 131 -5.72 6.55 -0.95
N PHE A 132 -5.21 5.59 -0.17
CA PHE A 132 -3.79 5.43 0.08
C PHE A 132 -2.99 5.28 -1.22
N ALA A 133 -3.47 4.43 -2.14
CA ALA A 133 -2.84 4.24 -3.44
C ALA A 133 -2.73 5.56 -4.22
N LEU A 134 -3.83 6.32 -4.34
CA LEU A 134 -3.82 7.61 -5.03
C LEU A 134 -2.88 8.61 -4.36
N ILE A 135 -2.85 8.68 -3.02
CA ILE A 135 -1.93 9.54 -2.27
C ILE A 135 -0.47 9.19 -2.60
N LYS A 136 -0.11 7.90 -2.61
CA LYS A 136 1.27 7.48 -2.92
C LYS A 136 1.64 7.73 -4.36
N LEU A 137 0.73 7.47 -5.30
CA LEU A 137 0.94 7.69 -6.74
C LEU A 137 0.96 9.18 -7.14
N SER A 138 0.51 10.07 -6.25
CA SER A 138 0.53 11.53 -6.45
C SER A 138 1.84 12.20 -6.06
N ARG A 139 2.69 11.52 -5.28
CA ARG A 139 3.96 12.10 -4.83
C ARG A 139 4.92 12.26 -6.02
N PRO A 140 5.73 13.34 -6.05
CA PRO A 140 6.75 13.53 -7.07
C PRO A 140 7.86 12.49 -6.89
N SER A 141 7.75 11.38 -7.63
CA SER A 141 8.80 10.41 -7.93
C SER A 141 8.81 10.16 -9.44
N HIS A 142 9.76 9.37 -9.95
CA HIS A 142 9.77 8.91 -11.34
C HIS A 142 8.34 8.62 -11.82
N GLU A 143 7.95 9.20 -12.97
CA GLU A 143 6.59 9.24 -13.52
C GLU A 143 5.72 8.09 -13.02
N ASN A 144 4.76 8.38 -12.13
CA ASN A 144 3.81 7.38 -11.64
C ASN A 144 2.79 7.07 -12.74
N HIS A 145 3.21 6.32 -13.75
CA HIS A 145 2.38 5.84 -14.87
C HIS A 145 1.14 5.08 -14.38
N ASN A 146 1.15 4.60 -13.13
CA ASN A 146 0.06 3.88 -12.50
C ASN A 146 -1.07 4.77 -11.97
N PHE A 147 -0.93 6.10 -11.93
CA PHE A 147 -1.99 6.98 -11.42
C PHE A 147 -3.29 6.89 -12.25
N VAL A 148 -3.20 7.02 -13.57
CA VAL A 148 -4.38 6.92 -14.45
C VAL A 148 -4.96 5.50 -14.50
N PRO A 149 -4.15 4.42 -14.62
CA PRO A 149 -4.63 3.05 -14.44
C PRO A 149 -5.39 2.82 -13.13
N ALA A 150 -4.87 3.34 -12.01
CA ALA A 150 -5.55 3.24 -10.72
C ALA A 150 -6.92 3.92 -10.72
N LEU A 151 -7.03 5.13 -11.30
CA LEU A 151 -8.32 5.82 -11.41
C LEU A 151 -9.37 5.03 -12.22
N ARG A 152 -8.95 4.34 -13.29
CA ARG A 152 -9.85 3.47 -14.08
C ARG A 152 -10.27 2.23 -13.29
N GLU A 153 -9.30 1.57 -12.64
CA GLU A 153 -9.58 0.40 -11.81
C GLU A 153 -10.54 0.74 -10.65
N PHE A 154 -10.39 1.94 -10.08
CA PHE A 154 -11.24 2.42 -8.99
C PHE A 154 -12.57 3.02 -9.46
N GLN A 155 -12.88 2.94 -10.76
CA GLN A 155 -14.11 3.44 -11.37
C GLN A 155 -14.32 4.96 -11.18
N VAL A 156 -13.24 5.72 -10.95
CA VAL A 156 -13.26 7.18 -10.99
C VAL A 156 -13.32 7.66 -12.45
N LEU A 157 -12.62 6.94 -13.33
CA LEU A 157 -12.66 7.12 -14.77
C LEU A 157 -13.35 5.92 -15.43
N PRO A 158 -14.04 6.14 -16.57
CA PRO A 158 -14.55 5.05 -17.40
C PRO A 158 -13.43 4.24 -18.07
#